data_AF-A0A087TSB8-F1
#
_entry.id   AF-A0A087TSB8-F1
#
_cell.length_a   1.000
_cell.length_b   1.000
_cell.length_c   1.000
_cell.angle_alpha   90.00
_cell.angle_beta   90.00
_cell.angle_gamma   90.00
#
_symmetry.space_group_name_H-M   'P 1'
#
loop_
_entity.id
_entity.type
_entity.pdbx_description
1 polymer ?
#
loop_
_entity_poly.entity_id
_entity_poly.type
_entity_poly.pdbx_seq_one_letter_code
_entity_poly.pdbx_strand_id
1 'polypeptide(L)'
;MKVAFLYSTTQDRSFREVSKTIIKTLEEVGIEVRYLDTWPETYHYGYGENPFDKLVENSYMDARIYVVLGYYFEHLGLMVSLQKKGLLDKGDYYVVGVDIEQYESQNPKRYLKGLLRDHIEDIAKKAFQSYLGVVGSPPVGFEDFTIKVNKYMQLPPFNFPNPVSRLGGMKRVPAEGAYLYDAVYVYAR
;
A
#
# COMPACT_ATOMS: atom_id res chain seq x y z
N MET A 1 14.53 -18.09 7.74
CA MET A 1 14.72 -16.84 6.96
C MET A 1 14.62 -15.66 7.94
N LYS A 2 15.28 -14.53 7.67
CA LYS A 2 15.36 -13.37 8.59
C LYS A 2 14.92 -12.09 7.89
N VAL A 3 14.07 -11.29 8.54
CA VAL A 3 13.52 -10.05 7.97
C VAL A 3 13.64 -8.87 8.94
N ALA A 4 13.71 -7.67 8.38
CA ALA A 4 13.43 -6.42 9.08
C ALA A 4 11.99 -6.01 8.72
N PHE A 5 11.12 -5.81 9.70
CA PHE A 5 9.74 -5.42 9.48
C PHE A 5 9.52 -3.97 9.92
N LEU A 6 9.09 -3.13 8.99
CA LEU A 6 8.77 -1.73 9.24
C LEU A 6 7.29 -1.52 8.97
N TYR A 7 6.55 -0.86 9.87
CA TYR A 7 5.14 -0.55 9.61
C TYR A 7 4.71 0.83 10.10
N SER A 8 3.78 1.45 9.38
CA SER A 8 3.15 2.72 9.75
C SER A 8 2.28 2.55 10.99
N THR A 9 2.34 3.52 11.90
CA THR A 9 1.42 3.64 13.05
C THR A 9 0.47 4.83 12.92
N THR A 10 0.29 5.37 11.71
CA THR A 10 -0.73 6.40 11.46
C THR A 10 -2.13 5.85 11.79
N GLN A 11 -2.98 6.70 12.37
CA GLN A 11 -4.29 6.30 12.93
C GLN A 11 -5.39 6.09 11.89
N ASP A 12 -5.15 6.51 10.64
CA ASP A 12 -6.13 6.50 9.56
C ASP A 12 -6.42 5.11 8.98
N ARG A 13 -5.59 4.12 9.32
CA ARG A 13 -5.66 2.76 8.78
C ARG A 13 -5.35 1.71 9.84
N SER A 14 -5.84 0.49 9.59
CA SER A 14 -5.61 -0.68 10.44
C SER A 14 -4.23 -1.33 10.26
N PHE A 15 -3.18 -0.54 9.96
CA PHE A 15 -1.83 -1.06 9.76
C PHE A 15 -1.31 -1.80 11.00
N ARG A 16 -1.71 -1.35 12.20
CA ARG A 16 -1.31 -1.98 13.46
C ARG A 16 -1.94 -3.37 13.67
N GLU A 17 -3.17 -3.57 13.22
CA GLU A 17 -3.85 -4.86 13.29
C GLU A 17 -3.29 -5.83 12.24
N VAL A 18 -3.01 -5.31 11.04
CA VAL A 18 -2.38 -6.07 9.96
C VAL A 18 -0.95 -6.46 10.34
N SER A 19 -0.17 -5.58 10.97
CA SER A 19 1.20 -5.87 11.38
C SER A 19 1.28 -7.01 12.39
N LYS A 20 0.38 -7.05 13.38
CA LYS A 20 0.25 -8.19 14.32
C LYS A 20 0.00 -9.51 13.59
N THR A 21 -0.86 -9.48 12.58
CA THR A 21 -1.19 -10.67 11.78
C THR A 21 0.01 -11.13 10.96
N ILE A 22 0.75 -10.19 10.35
CA ILE A 22 1.96 -10.49 9.59
C ILE A 22 3.04 -11.09 10.49
N ILE A 23 3.34 -10.47 11.64
CA ILE A 23 4.36 -10.96 12.60
C ILE A 23 4.03 -12.39 13.02
N LYS A 24 2.79 -12.63 13.47
CA LYS A 24 2.34 -13.96 13.88
C LYS A 24 2.49 -14.98 12.75
N THR A 25 2.06 -14.64 11.54
CA THR A 25 2.17 -15.53 10.36
C THR A 25 3.63 -15.85 10.04
N LEU A 26 4.53 -14.86 10.10
CA LEU A 26 5.96 -15.06 9.87
C LEU A 26 6.57 -16.02 10.90
N GLU A 27 6.25 -15.84 12.17
CA GLU A 27 6.72 -16.70 13.27
C GLU A 27 6.22 -18.14 13.11
N GLU A 28 4.94 -18.33 12.76
CA GLU A 28 4.33 -19.65 12.56
C GLU A 28 5.02 -20.49 11.46
N VAL A 29 5.58 -19.82 10.44
CA VAL A 29 6.32 -20.49 9.36
C VAL A 29 7.84 -20.46 9.55
N GLY A 30 8.33 -20.07 10.72
CA GLY A 30 9.76 -20.08 11.08
C GLY A 30 10.59 -18.94 10.44
N ILE A 31 9.96 -17.81 10.13
CA ILE A 31 10.64 -16.58 9.70
C ILE A 31 10.87 -15.69 10.92
N GLU A 32 12.13 -15.35 11.19
CA GLU A 32 12.53 -14.52 12.32
C GLU A 32 12.48 -13.04 11.93
N VAL A 33 11.72 -12.24 12.70
CA VAL A 33 11.74 -10.76 12.61
C VAL A 33 12.87 -10.26 13.50
N ARG A 34 13.99 -9.85 12.89
CA ARG A 34 15.19 -9.40 13.62
C ARG A 34 15.20 -7.94 13.99
N TYR A 35 14.53 -7.13 13.19
CA TYR A 35 14.35 -5.71 13.43
C TYR A 35 12.88 -5.39 13.25
N LEU A 36 12.30 -4.65 14.19
CA LEU A 36 10.92 -4.21 14.15
C LEU A 36 10.88 -2.75 14.58
N ASP A 37 10.35 -1.89 13.72
CA ASP A 37 10.21 -0.47 14.04
C ASP A 37 9.08 0.17 13.22
N THR A 38 8.79 1.43 13.52
CA THR A 38 7.60 2.12 13.02
C THR A 38 7.88 3.56 12.65
N TRP A 39 6.96 4.16 11.90
CA TRP A 39 6.90 5.60 11.71
C TRP A 39 5.47 6.11 12.00
N PRO A 40 5.30 7.20 12.77
CA PRO A 40 3.99 7.63 13.26
C PRO A 40 3.22 8.52 12.29
N GLU A 41 3.93 9.32 11.49
CA GLU A 41 3.35 10.34 10.62
C GLU A 41 3.41 9.90 9.16
N THR A 42 2.34 10.16 8.42
CA THR A 42 2.28 9.87 6.99
C THR A 42 3.40 10.60 6.25
N TYR A 43 4.28 9.83 5.59
CA TYR A 43 5.42 10.39 4.90
C TYR A 43 5.11 10.69 3.43
N HIS A 44 5.26 11.95 3.04
CA HIS A 44 5.17 12.36 1.64
C HIS A 44 6.57 12.59 1.06
N TYR A 45 7.01 11.68 0.18
CA TYR A 45 8.33 11.76 -0.44
C TYR A 45 8.61 13.13 -1.08
N GLY A 46 9.71 13.74 -0.65
CA GLY A 46 10.14 15.08 -1.07
C GLY A 46 9.52 16.24 -0.29
N TYR A 47 8.79 15.98 0.78
CA TYR A 47 8.21 16.98 1.69
C TYR A 47 8.55 16.62 3.14
N GLY A 48 9.74 17.06 3.60
CA GLY A 48 10.25 16.77 4.94
C GLY A 48 11.42 15.79 4.95
N GLU A 49 11.96 15.54 6.14
CA GLU A 49 13.01 14.56 6.37
C GLU A 49 12.47 13.14 6.10
N ASN A 50 13.25 12.31 5.44
CA ASN A 50 12.85 10.94 5.14
C ASN A 50 13.03 10.06 6.40
N PRO A 51 11.95 9.60 7.06
CA PRO A 51 12.07 8.83 8.29
C PRO A 51 12.80 7.50 8.08
N PHE A 52 12.78 6.99 6.83
CA PHE A 52 13.42 5.73 6.48
C PHE A 52 14.94 5.79 6.46
N ASP A 53 15.56 6.97 6.38
CA ASP A 53 17.02 7.08 6.40
C ASP A 53 17.59 6.54 7.73
N LYS A 54 16.97 6.93 8.86
CA LYS A 54 17.33 6.42 10.19
C LYS A 54 16.93 4.96 10.38
N LEU A 55 15.73 4.57 9.93
CA LEU A 55 15.25 3.19 10.05
C LEU A 55 16.18 2.22 9.30
N VAL A 56 16.66 2.59 8.11
CA VAL A 56 17.62 1.80 7.34
C VAL A 56 18.97 1.72 8.06
N GLU A 57 19.49 2.84 8.56
CA GLU A 57 20.78 2.85 9.28
C GLU A 57 20.78 1.91 10.48
N ASN A 58 19.67 1.86 11.22
CA ASN A 58 19.54 1.04 12.41
C ASN A 58 19.35 -0.46 12.13
N SER A 59 18.96 -0.84 10.91
CA SER A 59 18.44 -2.19 10.63
C SER A 59 19.21 -2.98 9.57
N TYR A 60 20.00 -2.32 8.72
CA TYR A 60 20.59 -2.99 7.54
C TYR A 60 21.56 -4.12 7.88
N MET A 61 22.14 -4.13 9.08
CA MET A 61 23.01 -5.22 9.55
C MET A 61 22.21 -6.41 10.09
N ASP A 62 20.95 -6.22 10.48
CA ASP A 62 20.14 -7.26 11.12
C ASP A 62 19.53 -8.22 10.09
N ALA A 63 19.05 -7.67 8.98
CA ALA A 63 18.42 -8.42 7.89
C ALA A 63 18.63 -7.77 6.53
N ARG A 64 18.61 -8.60 5.48
CA ARG A 64 18.70 -8.16 4.08
C ARG A 64 17.35 -8.07 3.37
N ILE A 65 16.30 -8.58 4.02
CA ILE A 65 14.95 -8.62 3.52
C ILE A 65 14.12 -7.63 4.34
N TYR A 66 13.61 -6.61 3.69
CA TYR A 66 12.71 -5.65 4.33
C TYR A 66 11.27 -6.01 4.00
N VAL A 67 10.43 -6.13 5.01
CA VAL A 67 8.98 -6.11 4.86
C VAL A 67 8.52 -4.71 5.26
N VAL A 68 7.75 -4.05 4.42
CA VAL A 68 7.20 -2.71 4.71
C VAL A 68 5.68 -2.74 4.59
N LEU A 69 5.00 -2.21 5.61
CA LEU A 69 3.54 -2.08 5.65
C LEU A 69 3.17 -0.61 5.91
N GLY A 70 2.59 0.04 4.91
CA GLY A 70 2.12 1.41 5.01
C GLY A 70 1.41 1.83 3.74
N TYR A 71 1.30 3.14 3.51
CA TYR A 71 0.79 3.61 2.23
C TYR A 71 1.80 3.32 1.12
N TYR A 72 1.28 2.96 -0.07
CA TYR A 72 2.13 2.62 -1.21
C TYR A 72 3.16 3.72 -1.57
N PHE A 73 2.80 5.00 -1.36
CA PHE A 73 3.66 6.13 -1.67
C PHE A 73 4.75 6.36 -0.61
N GLU A 74 4.59 5.82 0.60
CA GLU A 74 5.61 5.86 1.65
C GLU A 74 6.72 4.85 1.38
N HIS A 75 6.40 3.73 0.74
CA HIS A 75 7.37 2.69 0.37
C HIS A 75 8.50 3.28 -0.50
N LEU A 76 8.20 4.30 -1.31
CA LEU A 76 9.21 5.04 -2.08
C LEU A 76 10.31 5.63 -1.18
N GLY A 77 9.96 6.15 0.00
CA GLY A 77 10.93 6.68 0.96
C GLY A 77 11.95 5.62 1.37
N LEU A 78 11.48 4.44 1.74
CA LEU A 78 12.32 3.29 2.08
C LEU A 78 13.21 2.86 0.90
N MET A 79 12.60 2.69 -0.28
CA MET A 79 13.33 2.27 -1.48
C MET A 79 14.46 3.24 -1.82
N VAL A 80 14.20 4.55 -1.73
CA VAL A 80 15.21 5.58 -1.97
C VAL A 80 16.29 5.57 -0.89
N SER A 81 15.95 5.41 0.40
CA SER A 81 16.94 5.29 1.49
C SER A 81 17.90 4.11 1.28
N LEU A 82 17.35 2.93 0.97
CA LEU A 82 18.16 1.73 0.69
C LEU A 82 19.07 1.91 -0.53
N GLN A 83 18.55 2.54 -1.59
CA GLN A 83 19.33 2.82 -2.80
C GLN A 83 20.42 3.87 -2.57
N LYS A 84 20.16 4.93 -1.81
CA LYS A 84 21.16 5.94 -1.44
C LYS A 84 22.31 5.35 -0.63
N LYS A 85 22.02 4.37 0.22
CA LYS A 85 23.03 3.62 0.98
C LYS A 85 23.77 2.57 0.15
N GLY A 86 23.39 2.36 -1.11
CA GLY A 86 24.01 1.38 -2.02
C GLY A 86 23.64 -0.08 -1.73
N LEU A 87 22.63 -0.32 -0.91
CA LEU A 87 22.26 -1.68 -0.48
C LEU A 87 21.60 -2.49 -1.60
N LEU A 88 20.92 -1.81 -2.53
CA LEU A 88 20.21 -2.47 -3.64
C LEU A 88 21.09 -2.74 -4.86
N ASP A 89 22.32 -2.21 -4.91
CA ASP A 89 23.16 -2.20 -6.12
C ASP A 89 23.60 -3.60 -6.57
N LYS A 90 23.75 -4.53 -5.63
CA LYS A 90 24.25 -5.89 -5.89
C LYS A 90 23.14 -6.94 -5.90
N GLY A 91 21.90 -6.56 -5.62
CA GLY A 91 20.81 -7.51 -5.39
C GLY A 91 20.92 -8.30 -4.07
N ASP A 92 21.80 -7.88 -3.16
CA ASP A 92 21.95 -8.50 -1.84
C ASP A 92 20.77 -8.20 -0.90
N TYR A 93 20.04 -7.12 -1.17
CA TYR A 93 18.90 -6.65 -0.40
C TYR A 93 17.67 -6.58 -1.28
N TYR A 94 16.50 -6.90 -0.71
CA TYR A 94 15.22 -6.73 -1.41
C TYR A 94 14.11 -6.32 -0.44
N VAL A 95 13.04 -5.77 -1.00
CA VAL A 95 11.90 -5.24 -0.24
C VAL A 95 10.61 -5.91 -0.66
N VAL A 96 9.81 -6.34 0.31
CA VAL A 96 8.43 -6.76 0.16
C VAL A 96 7.53 -5.67 0.70
N GLY A 97 6.83 -4.96 -0.17
CA GLY A 97 5.85 -3.96 0.24
C GLY A 97 4.45 -4.53 0.29
N VAL A 98 3.80 -4.41 1.44
CA VAL A 98 2.41 -4.83 1.66
C VAL A 98 1.52 -3.61 1.55
N ASP A 99 0.71 -3.56 0.50
CA ASP A 99 -0.28 -2.52 0.26
C ASP A 99 -1.68 -3.11 0.48
N ILE A 100 -2.35 -2.62 1.52
CA ILE A 100 -3.70 -3.04 1.89
C ILE A 100 -4.78 -2.29 1.10
N GLU A 101 -4.40 -1.32 0.28
CA GLU A 101 -5.32 -0.64 -0.62
C GLU A 101 -5.52 -1.41 -1.93
N GLN A 102 -6.58 -1.06 -2.64
CA GLN A 102 -6.88 -1.66 -3.94
C GLN A 102 -5.85 -1.24 -4.98
N TYR A 103 -5.26 -2.23 -5.67
CA TYR A 103 -4.33 -1.99 -6.75
C TYR A 103 -5.00 -1.24 -7.92
N GLU A 104 -4.41 -0.10 -8.30
CA GLU A 104 -4.93 0.76 -9.37
C GLU A 104 -4.22 0.44 -10.70
N SER A 105 -4.70 -0.60 -11.39
CA SER A 105 -4.11 -1.11 -12.64
C SER A 105 -4.07 -0.09 -13.79
N GLN A 106 -4.95 0.92 -13.75
CA GLN A 106 -4.98 2.01 -14.73
C GLN A 106 -3.85 3.03 -14.54
N ASN A 107 -3.19 3.04 -13.38
CA ASN A 107 -2.11 3.98 -13.07
C ASN A 107 -0.95 3.31 -12.31
N PRO A 108 -0.27 2.31 -12.91
CA PRO A 108 0.80 1.57 -12.22
C PRO A 108 2.01 2.47 -11.88
N LYS A 109 2.20 3.56 -12.64
CA LYS A 109 3.30 4.51 -12.44
C LYS A 109 3.24 5.22 -11.09
N ARG A 110 2.06 5.31 -10.46
CA ARG A 110 1.89 5.97 -9.15
C ARG A 110 2.76 5.35 -8.07
N TYR A 111 3.03 4.04 -8.15
CA TYR A 111 3.82 3.31 -7.16
C TYR A 111 5.32 3.68 -7.18
N LEU A 112 5.79 4.30 -8.26
CA LEU A 112 7.21 4.63 -8.46
C LEU A 112 7.53 6.11 -8.18
N LYS A 113 6.55 6.90 -7.76
CA LYS A 113 6.71 8.35 -7.54
C LYS A 113 5.98 8.82 -6.29
N GLY A 114 6.44 9.96 -5.75
CA GLY A 114 5.76 10.60 -4.63
C GLY A 114 4.34 11.02 -5.02
N LEU A 115 3.42 10.99 -4.05
CA LEU A 115 1.99 11.28 -4.27
C LEU A 115 1.75 12.62 -5.00
N LEU A 116 2.58 13.64 -4.69
CA LEU A 116 2.48 14.99 -5.23
C LEU A 116 3.51 15.29 -6.34
N ARG A 117 4.14 14.25 -6.92
CA ARG A 117 5.19 14.40 -7.95
C ARG A 117 4.67 13.96 -9.31
N ASP A 118 5.09 14.67 -10.36
CA ASP A 118 4.67 14.35 -11.74
C ASP A 118 5.57 13.34 -12.43
N HIS A 119 6.87 13.31 -12.09
CA HIS A 119 7.87 12.48 -12.72
C HIS A 119 8.40 11.39 -11.77
N ILE A 120 8.94 10.32 -12.38
CA ILE A 120 9.64 9.25 -11.68
C ILE A 120 11.13 9.55 -11.71
N GLU A 121 11.75 9.70 -10.54
CA GLU A 121 13.19 9.93 -10.41
C GLU A 121 14.00 8.67 -10.78
N ASP A 122 15.19 8.85 -11.37
CA ASP A 122 16.01 7.71 -11.80
C ASP A 122 16.47 6.83 -10.64
N ILE A 123 16.68 7.42 -9.46
CA ILE A 123 16.98 6.68 -8.24
C ILE A 123 15.82 5.75 -7.84
N ALA A 124 14.57 6.21 -8.00
CA ALA A 124 13.39 5.40 -7.73
C ALA A 124 13.29 4.25 -8.75
N LYS A 125 13.51 4.52 -10.04
CA LYS A 125 13.53 3.46 -11.08
C LYS A 125 14.53 2.36 -10.75
N LYS A 126 15.73 2.74 -10.32
CA LYS A 126 16.78 1.79 -9.93
C LYS A 126 16.39 1.01 -8.68
N ALA A 127 15.94 1.71 -7.64
CA ALA A 127 15.58 1.10 -6.37
C ALA A 127 14.47 0.04 -6.53
N PHE A 128 13.40 0.36 -7.25
CA PHE A 128 12.24 -0.54 -7.42
C PHE A 128 12.52 -1.81 -8.23
N GLN A 129 13.72 -1.97 -8.82
CA GLN A 129 14.15 -3.26 -9.37
C GLN A 129 14.30 -4.34 -8.29
N SER A 130 14.48 -3.94 -7.02
CA SER A 130 14.58 -4.82 -5.86
C SER A 130 13.31 -4.85 -5.01
N TYR A 131 12.16 -4.45 -5.58
CA TYR A 131 10.88 -4.36 -4.88
C TYR A 131 9.87 -5.41 -5.38
N LEU A 132 9.19 -6.07 -4.44
CA LEU A 132 8.05 -6.94 -4.67
C LEU A 132 6.83 -6.38 -3.94
N GLY A 133 5.78 -6.04 -4.70
CA GLY A 133 4.51 -5.59 -4.12
C GLY A 133 3.55 -6.75 -3.87
N VAL A 134 3.02 -6.83 -2.65
CA VAL A 134 1.89 -7.70 -2.27
C VAL A 134 0.66 -6.80 -2.13
N VAL A 135 -0.29 -6.98 -3.04
CA VAL A 135 -1.51 -6.17 -3.16
C VAL A 135 -2.74 -7.08 -3.22
N GLY A 136 -3.89 -6.56 -2.78
CA GLY A 136 -5.18 -7.20 -3.05
C GLY A 136 -5.43 -7.32 -4.56
N SER A 137 -5.94 -8.47 -5.00
CA SER A 137 -6.32 -8.65 -6.40
C SER A 137 -7.39 -7.64 -6.83
N PRO A 138 -7.32 -7.09 -8.05
CA PRO A 138 -8.34 -6.16 -8.51
C PRO A 138 -9.70 -6.88 -8.60
N PRO A 139 -10.80 -6.23 -8.20
CA PRO A 139 -12.15 -6.79 -8.31
C PRO A 139 -12.56 -6.97 -9.76
N VAL A 140 -13.28 -8.06 -10.04
CA VAL A 140 -13.81 -8.39 -11.37
C VAL A 140 -15.18 -7.70 -11.55
N GLY A 141 -15.40 -7.03 -12.68
CA GLY A 141 -16.70 -6.38 -12.97
C GLY A 141 -17.02 -5.16 -12.10
N PHE A 142 -16.01 -4.57 -11.45
CA PHE A 142 -16.20 -3.48 -10.49
C PHE A 142 -16.76 -2.19 -11.11
N GLU A 143 -16.51 -1.96 -12.39
CA GLU A 143 -17.06 -0.83 -13.13
C GLU A 143 -18.58 -0.94 -13.26
N ASP A 144 -19.09 -2.09 -13.70
CA ASP A 144 -20.53 -2.36 -13.78
C ASP A 144 -21.21 -2.27 -12.42
N PHE A 145 -20.54 -2.78 -11.38
CA PHE A 145 -20.98 -2.63 -10.00
C PHE A 145 -21.08 -1.15 -9.60
N THR A 146 -20.05 -0.36 -9.89
CA THR A 146 -19.99 1.08 -9.61
C THR A 146 -21.12 1.84 -10.32
N ILE A 147 -21.38 1.53 -11.60
CA ILE A 147 -22.48 2.12 -12.38
C ILE A 147 -23.83 1.83 -11.71
N LYS A 148 -24.08 0.57 -11.33
CA LYS A 148 -25.32 0.17 -10.66
C LYS A 148 -25.50 0.86 -9.31
N VAL A 149 -24.46 0.90 -8.48
CA VAL A 149 -24.51 1.57 -7.17
C VAL A 149 -24.81 3.07 -7.34
N ASN A 150 -24.13 3.75 -8.26
CA ASN A 150 -24.40 5.17 -8.55
C ASN A 150 -25.83 5.41 -9.03
N LYS A 151 -26.40 4.49 -9.82
CA LYS A 151 -27.80 4.55 -10.24
C LYS A 151 -28.76 4.37 -9.05
N TYR A 152 -28.60 3.29 -8.27
CA TYR A 152 -29.52 2.98 -7.17
C TYR A 152 -29.44 3.97 -6.01
N MET A 153 -28.27 4.55 -5.74
CA MET A 153 -28.14 5.63 -4.76
C MET A 153 -29.02 6.84 -5.08
N GLN A 154 -29.23 7.14 -6.35
CA GLN A 154 -30.04 8.29 -6.79
C GLN A 154 -31.55 8.02 -6.80
N LEU A 155 -31.96 6.75 -6.67
CA LEU A 155 -33.36 6.34 -6.60
C LEU A 155 -33.86 6.29 -5.15
N PRO A 156 -35.20 6.33 -4.93
CA PRO A 156 -35.76 6.03 -3.62
C PRO A 156 -35.36 4.62 -3.15
N PRO A 157 -35.17 4.40 -1.84
CA PRO A 157 -35.39 5.34 -0.73
C PRO A 157 -34.19 6.28 -0.46
N PHE A 158 -33.06 6.06 -1.12
CA PHE A 158 -31.80 6.76 -0.80
C PHE A 158 -31.78 8.22 -1.25
N ASN A 159 -32.18 8.49 -2.50
CA ASN A 159 -32.24 9.85 -3.07
C ASN A 159 -30.94 10.66 -2.90
N PHE A 160 -29.77 10.02 -2.97
CA PHE A 160 -28.46 10.67 -2.89
C PHE A 160 -27.98 11.10 -4.28
N PRO A 161 -28.00 12.41 -4.62
CA PRO A 161 -27.57 12.88 -5.92
C PRO A 161 -26.07 12.67 -6.11
N ASN A 162 -25.65 12.32 -7.34
CA ASN A 162 -24.23 12.25 -7.68
C ASN A 162 -23.66 13.68 -7.88
N PRO A 163 -22.77 14.16 -7.00
CA PRO A 163 -22.27 15.54 -7.05
C PRO A 163 -21.42 15.83 -8.29
N VAL A 164 -20.85 14.81 -8.93
CA VAL A 164 -19.98 14.94 -10.12
C VAL A 164 -20.70 14.59 -11.42
N SER A 165 -22.01 14.34 -11.38
CA SER A 165 -22.83 14.01 -12.55
C SER A 165 -22.74 15.07 -13.66
N ARG A 166 -22.69 16.37 -13.29
CA ARG A 166 -22.56 17.49 -14.22
C ARG A 166 -21.23 17.50 -14.99
N LEU A 167 -20.21 16.81 -14.49
CA LEU A 167 -18.90 16.68 -15.11
C LEU A 167 -18.72 15.34 -15.83
N GLY A 168 -19.79 14.55 -15.98
CA GLY A 168 -19.74 13.19 -16.53
C GLY A 168 -19.07 12.18 -15.60
N GLY A 169 -18.79 12.55 -14.35
CA GLY A 169 -18.14 11.69 -13.37
C GLY A 169 -19.11 10.79 -12.61
N MET A 170 -18.58 9.71 -12.05
CA MET A 170 -19.27 8.83 -11.10
C MET A 170 -18.56 8.85 -9.75
N LYS A 171 -19.31 8.66 -8.66
CA LYS A 171 -18.71 8.43 -7.35
C LYS A 171 -17.97 7.10 -7.37
N ARG A 172 -16.68 7.10 -7.02
CA ARG A 172 -15.93 5.85 -6.82
C ARG A 172 -16.50 5.13 -5.61
N VAL A 173 -16.91 3.87 -5.82
CA VAL A 173 -17.36 3.00 -4.74
C VAL A 173 -16.13 2.32 -4.14
N PRO A 174 -15.97 2.29 -2.81
CA PRO A 174 -14.87 1.56 -2.17
C PRO A 174 -15.07 0.04 -2.32
N ALA A 175 -13.97 -0.73 -2.35
CA ALA A 175 -14.02 -2.18 -2.55
C ALA A 175 -14.85 -2.90 -1.48
N GLU A 176 -14.82 -2.39 -0.25
CA GLU A 176 -15.60 -2.88 0.89
C GLU A 176 -17.11 -2.88 0.61
N GLY A 177 -17.58 -1.93 -0.21
CA GLY A 177 -18.98 -1.90 -0.65
C GLY A 177 -19.34 -3.10 -1.53
N ALA A 178 -18.41 -3.56 -2.38
CA ALA A 178 -18.60 -4.77 -3.16
C ALA A 178 -18.51 -6.03 -2.28
N TYR A 179 -17.60 -6.06 -1.30
CA TYR A 179 -17.51 -7.19 -0.37
C TYR A 179 -18.80 -7.38 0.43
N LEU A 180 -19.44 -6.27 0.85
CA LEU A 180 -20.74 -6.34 1.53
C LEU A 180 -21.86 -6.84 0.60
N TYR A 181 -21.86 -6.42 -0.66
CA TYR A 181 -22.78 -6.93 -1.66
C TYR A 181 -22.62 -8.45 -1.82
N ASP A 182 -21.40 -8.92 -2.00
CA ASP A 182 -21.10 -10.35 -2.13
C ASP A 182 -21.49 -11.14 -0.87
N ALA A 183 -21.26 -10.59 0.32
CA ALA A 183 -21.64 -11.23 1.59
C ALA A 183 -23.15 -11.50 1.68
N VAL A 184 -24.00 -10.58 1.19
CA VAL A 184 -25.46 -10.78 1.14
C VAL A 184 -25.82 -11.92 0.19
N TYR A 185 -25.17 -11.97 -0.98
CA TYR A 185 -25.38 -13.06 -1.94
C TYR A 185 -24.91 -14.42 -1.42
N VAL A 186 -23.81 -14.46 -0.67
CA VAL A 186 -23.32 -15.68 -0.01
C VAL A 186 -24.29 -16.11 1.10
N TYR A 187 -24.78 -15.17 1.91
CA TYR A 187 -25.75 -15.48 2.97
C TYR A 187 -27.09 -15.98 2.45
N ALA A 188 -27.56 -15.45 1.32
CA ALA A 188 -28.84 -15.82 0.74
C ALA A 188 -28.82 -17.15 -0.05
N ARG A 189 -27.65 -17.76 -0.25
CA ARG A 189 -27.48 -19.07 -0.90
C ARG A 189 -27.51 -20.19 0.14
#